data_AF-X6DD26-F1
#
_entry.id   AF-X6DD26-F1
#
_cell.length_a   1.000
_cell.length_b   1.000
_cell.length_c   1.000
_cell.angle_alpha   90.00
_cell.angle_beta   90.00
_cell.angle_gamma   90.00
#
_symmetry.space_group_name_H-M   'P 1'
#
loop_
_entity.id
_entity.type
_entity.pdbx_description
1 polymer ?
#
loop_
_entity_poly.entity_id
_entity_poly.type
_entity_poly.pdbx_seq_one_letter_code
_entity_poly.pdbx_strand_id
1 'polypeptide(L)'
;MNDRAAMSLVKSNRPRFTDIEGLAAMVRQGDSLGVGGHHFARLPIALLRAIAQSGVKDLRYVCWAGGLPLELLLEAGAAAEIDLCFSSLDIFGLPPRFRAAAESEAIPVRDWTALAMIQALRAAQQNLPSMPFQLPEGSDMLSRLPGASAMPDPIAGTDMGFIPPLRLDAFVVHAQRADENGNVQVIGPRALDFAMAGAARKVLVTVEEIVPVGALRQDGRQSVLTRNQVSAIALMPGGAWPASCLPFYVTDYQALSQALAARETPLADSLRLPSDGVPKPLQRAAKVRAKTALAMPALAHDAEKASIDEIIAARIAAELDNESFASAGAVSPLANVAYRLAKATHAPDMIIATMSCGHLDIAPSPMILSLIESLDCETAVTHAGGDDTYSTYYQAGAVTHEIVGAAQVDRRGRVNTIALRKPSGGLIRLPGQGGMADVANMHRDYLLYIPRHSVQSLVDEVEIVSSARGLLTPEEREPMGYRTGQALVFTDLCVFRLDRTSRELIVIETMPGVMQQQIRDATGFAVTFDADCREVPLPSSDALAVLRNRIDPLGLRRLEFVSAKERGALIAEILSADRAMVELCIAAQKSHIAS
;
A
#
# COMPACT_ATOMS: atom_id res chain seq x y z
N MET A 1 -24.18 -11.35 23.06
CA MET A 1 -24.87 -10.39 22.15
C MET A 1 -25.62 -9.25 22.86
N ASN A 2 -25.55 -9.07 24.19
CA ASN A 2 -26.52 -8.20 24.90
C ASN A 2 -26.00 -6.93 25.60
N ASP A 3 -24.81 -6.40 25.28
CA ASP A 3 -24.33 -5.14 25.89
C ASP A 3 -23.91 -4.06 24.88
N ARG A 4 -24.12 -4.31 23.58
CA ARG A 4 -23.82 -3.33 22.51
C ARG A 4 -25.01 -2.40 22.18
N ALA A 5 -26.17 -2.59 22.81
CA ALA A 5 -27.46 -2.06 22.35
C ALA A 5 -27.87 -0.67 22.92
N ALA A 6 -27.07 -0.02 23.77
CA ALA A 6 -27.53 1.20 24.46
C ALA A 6 -26.52 2.38 24.45
N MET A 7 -25.67 2.51 23.43
CA MET A 7 -24.81 3.69 23.28
C MET A 7 -25.31 4.62 22.19
N SER A 8 -25.53 5.88 22.57
CA SER A 8 -25.97 6.95 21.67
C SER A 8 -24.96 7.14 20.52
N LEU A 9 -25.47 7.27 19.29
CA LEU A 9 -24.68 7.71 18.13
C LEU A 9 -24.25 9.18 18.25
N VAL A 10 -24.87 9.93 19.15
CA VAL A 10 -24.51 11.33 19.45
C VAL A 10 -23.27 11.34 20.34
N LYS A 11 -22.13 11.69 19.73
CA LYS A 11 -20.87 11.94 20.41
C LYS A 11 -20.85 13.35 21.01
N SER A 12 -20.06 13.54 22.07
CA SER A 12 -19.81 14.87 22.66
C SER A 12 -19.15 15.78 21.62
N ASN A 13 -19.58 17.04 21.53
CA ASN A 13 -18.87 18.08 20.75
C ASN A 13 -17.66 18.65 21.48
N ARG A 14 -17.24 18.04 22.60
CA ARG A 14 -16.10 18.44 23.43
C ARG A 14 -15.17 17.23 23.57
N PRO A 15 -14.24 17.02 22.63
CA PRO A 15 -13.20 16.02 22.77
C PRO A 15 -12.41 16.25 24.07
N ARG A 16 -12.01 15.16 24.73
CA ARG A 16 -11.15 15.24 25.91
C ARG A 16 -9.72 15.50 25.47
N PHE A 17 -9.11 16.59 25.93
CA PHE A 17 -7.66 16.76 25.83
C PHE A 17 -6.98 16.03 26.99
N THR A 18 -5.98 15.20 26.71
CA THR A 18 -5.26 14.37 27.69
C THR A 18 -3.83 14.10 27.21
N ASP A 19 -3.02 13.41 28.02
CA ASP A 19 -1.74 12.85 27.61
C ASP A 19 -1.86 11.49 26.90
N ILE A 20 -0.72 10.93 26.44
CA ILE A 20 -0.68 9.63 25.76
C ILE A 20 -1.24 8.51 26.65
N GLU A 21 -0.88 8.47 27.93
CA GLU A 21 -1.34 7.43 28.84
C GLU A 21 -2.86 7.47 29.02
N GLY A 22 -3.42 8.69 29.09
CA GLY A 22 -4.87 8.88 29.09
C GLY A 22 -5.55 8.39 27.82
N LEU A 23 -4.92 8.51 26.64
CA LEU A 23 -5.44 7.90 25.40
C LEU A 23 -5.31 6.38 25.43
N ALA A 24 -4.15 5.84 25.83
CA ALA A 24 -3.91 4.40 25.87
C ALA A 24 -4.90 3.69 26.81
N ALA A 25 -5.17 4.27 27.98
CA ALA A 25 -6.14 3.76 28.94
C ALA A 25 -7.60 3.75 28.43
N MET A 26 -7.89 4.45 27.34
CA MET A 26 -9.21 4.40 26.69
C MET A 26 -9.37 3.18 25.78
N VAL A 27 -8.31 2.47 25.41
CA VAL A 27 -8.37 1.17 24.71
C VAL A 27 -8.52 0.07 25.77
N ARG A 28 -9.53 -0.79 25.62
CA ARG A 28 -9.89 -1.81 26.62
C ARG A 28 -9.62 -3.21 26.10
N GLN A 29 -9.53 -4.16 27.03
CA GLN A 29 -9.50 -5.59 26.71
C GLN A 29 -10.65 -5.96 25.78
N GLY A 30 -10.37 -6.74 24.73
CA GLY A 30 -11.41 -7.19 23.79
C GLY A 30 -11.88 -6.14 22.78
N ASP A 31 -11.33 -4.91 22.77
CA ASP A 31 -11.74 -3.89 21.81
C ASP A 31 -11.41 -4.32 20.36
N SER A 32 -12.36 -4.06 19.44
CA SER A 32 -12.02 -4.01 18.02
C SER A 32 -11.29 -2.69 17.73
N LEU A 33 -9.99 -2.79 17.43
CA LEU A 33 -9.08 -1.67 17.28
C LEU A 33 -8.75 -1.44 15.79
N GLY A 34 -9.13 -0.28 15.26
CA GLY A 34 -8.63 0.23 13.99
C GLY A 34 -7.41 1.13 14.18
N VAL A 35 -6.47 1.08 13.24
CA VAL A 35 -5.28 1.93 13.23
C VAL A 35 -5.24 2.71 11.92
N GLY A 36 -5.14 4.04 12.03
CA GLY A 36 -5.03 4.95 10.90
C GLY A 36 -3.60 5.15 10.42
N GLY A 37 -3.46 5.99 9.40
CA GLY A 37 -2.22 6.15 8.65
C GLY A 37 -2.06 5.08 7.57
N HIS A 38 -0.98 5.16 6.81
CA HIS A 38 -0.74 4.28 5.67
C HIS A 38 0.76 4.04 5.48
N HIS A 39 1.18 2.78 5.38
CA HIS A 39 2.62 2.43 5.33
C HIS A 39 3.40 3.05 6.48
N PHE A 40 4.38 3.90 6.18
CA PHE A 40 5.13 4.68 7.13
C PHE A 40 4.72 6.16 7.12
N ALA A 41 3.47 6.47 6.79
CA ALA A 41 2.90 7.81 6.89
C ALA A 41 1.86 7.88 8.00
N ARG A 42 2.06 8.80 8.96
CA ARG A 42 1.12 9.13 10.05
C ARG A 42 0.69 7.95 10.92
N LEU A 43 1.52 6.92 11.03
CA LEU A 43 1.26 5.83 11.97
C LEU A 43 1.29 6.37 13.40
N PRO A 44 0.34 6.04 14.29
CA PRO A 44 0.33 6.53 15.67
C PRO A 44 1.29 5.75 16.58
N ILE A 45 2.59 5.74 16.24
CA ILE A 45 3.61 4.91 16.90
C ILE A 45 3.69 5.18 18.40
N ALA A 46 3.71 6.44 18.84
CA ALA A 46 3.80 6.78 20.26
C ALA A 46 2.60 6.23 21.06
N LEU A 47 1.38 6.33 20.51
CA LEU A 47 0.18 5.80 21.15
C LEU A 47 0.13 4.27 21.11
N LEU A 48 0.53 3.64 20.01
CA LEU A 48 0.60 2.18 19.90
C LEU A 48 1.61 1.58 20.88
N ARG A 49 2.75 2.26 21.11
CA ARG A 49 3.71 1.87 22.15
C ARG A 49 3.10 1.90 23.54
N ALA A 50 2.39 2.98 23.88
CA ALA A 50 1.72 3.09 25.17
C ALA A 50 0.61 2.04 25.34
N ILE A 51 -0.17 1.77 24.29
CA ILE A 51 -1.16 0.68 24.28
C ILE A 51 -0.48 -0.67 24.52
N ALA A 52 0.59 -0.98 23.79
CA ALA A 52 1.36 -2.21 23.96
C ALA A 52 1.91 -2.38 25.39
N GLN A 53 2.35 -1.28 26.02
CA GLN A 53 2.92 -1.27 27.37
C GLN A 53 1.85 -1.27 28.48
N SER A 54 0.60 -0.90 28.17
CA SER A 54 -0.51 -0.88 29.14
C SER A 54 -0.93 -2.26 29.64
N GLY A 55 -0.50 -3.34 28.97
CA GLY A 55 -0.91 -4.71 29.28
C GLY A 55 -2.26 -5.11 28.69
N VAL A 56 -2.80 -4.34 27.73
CA VAL A 56 -4.01 -4.70 27.00
C VAL A 56 -3.82 -5.98 26.18
N LYS A 57 -4.88 -6.76 26.00
CA LYS A 57 -4.99 -8.12 25.46
C LYS A 57 -6.32 -8.29 24.73
N ASP A 58 -6.40 -9.39 24.00
CA ASP A 58 -7.61 -9.84 23.31
C ASP A 58 -8.15 -8.85 22.26
N LEU A 59 -7.28 -8.01 21.69
CA LEU A 59 -7.69 -7.04 20.69
C LEU A 59 -8.02 -7.74 19.36
N ARG A 60 -9.12 -7.30 18.72
CA ARG A 60 -9.36 -7.57 17.31
C ARG A 60 -8.75 -6.45 16.49
N TYR A 61 -7.64 -6.73 15.82
CA TYR A 61 -6.92 -5.74 15.01
C TYR A 61 -7.53 -5.65 13.61
N VAL A 62 -8.00 -4.46 13.24
CA VAL A 62 -8.64 -4.18 11.94
C VAL A 62 -7.80 -3.15 11.18
N CYS A 63 -7.31 -3.50 9.99
CA CYS A 63 -6.46 -2.61 9.21
C CYS A 63 -6.68 -2.77 7.71
N TRP A 64 -6.46 -1.71 6.95
CA TRP A 64 -6.22 -1.88 5.52
C TRP A 64 -4.82 -2.47 5.26
N ALA A 65 -3.81 -1.87 5.93
CA ALA A 65 -2.41 -2.25 5.90
C ALA A 65 -1.91 -2.52 7.33
N GLY A 66 -1.51 -3.75 7.65
CA GLY A 66 -1.15 -4.15 9.02
C GLY A 66 0.23 -3.62 9.48
N GLY A 67 1.26 -3.92 8.70
CA GLY A 67 2.61 -3.36 8.81
C GLY A 67 3.20 -3.29 10.23
N LEU A 68 3.93 -2.20 10.50
CA LEU A 68 4.63 -1.97 11.77
C LEU A 68 3.70 -1.90 13.00
N PRO A 69 2.51 -1.28 12.95
CA PRO A 69 1.57 -1.31 14.07
C PRO A 69 1.18 -2.73 14.50
N LEU A 70 0.95 -3.62 13.53
CA LEU A 70 0.61 -5.01 13.82
C LEU A 70 1.78 -5.77 14.45
N GLU A 71 3.01 -5.56 13.97
CA GLU A 71 4.21 -6.16 14.58
C GLU A 71 4.37 -5.76 16.06
N LEU A 72 4.11 -4.49 16.40
CA LEU A 72 4.15 -3.99 17.78
C LEU A 72 3.14 -4.70 18.69
N LEU A 73 1.89 -4.81 18.24
CA LEU A 73 0.82 -5.41 19.04
C LEU A 73 0.96 -6.94 19.12
N LEU A 74 1.51 -7.59 18.10
CA LEU A 74 1.83 -9.01 18.14
C LEU A 74 2.98 -9.32 19.10
N GLU A 75 4.04 -8.51 19.10
CA GLU A 75 5.13 -8.68 20.07
C GLU A 75 4.66 -8.52 21.51
N ALA A 76 3.79 -7.52 21.75
CA ALA A 76 3.17 -7.31 23.05
C ALA A 76 2.16 -8.42 23.43
N GLY A 77 1.85 -9.34 22.52
CA GLY A 77 0.82 -10.36 22.68
C GLY A 77 -0.56 -9.76 22.97
N ALA A 78 -0.87 -8.61 22.36
CA ALA A 78 -2.10 -7.84 22.58
C ALA A 78 -3.23 -8.23 21.61
N ALA A 79 -2.88 -8.70 20.41
CA ALA A 79 -3.86 -9.09 19.38
C ALA A 79 -4.29 -10.56 19.51
N ALA A 80 -5.60 -10.81 19.42
CA ALA A 80 -6.20 -12.15 19.40
C ALA A 80 -6.91 -12.48 18.08
N GLU A 81 -7.26 -11.48 17.27
CA GLU A 81 -7.83 -11.66 15.93
C GLU A 81 -7.29 -10.60 14.97
N ILE A 82 -7.16 -10.93 13.69
CA ILE A 82 -6.67 -10.00 12.66
C ILE A 82 -7.62 -9.99 11.46
N ASP A 83 -8.09 -8.80 11.09
CA ASP A 83 -8.83 -8.52 9.86
C ASP A 83 -8.02 -7.52 9.03
N LEU A 84 -7.50 -7.97 7.88
CA LEU A 84 -6.60 -7.18 7.04
C LEU A 84 -6.87 -7.33 5.55
N CYS A 85 -6.46 -6.35 4.73
CA CYS A 85 -6.34 -6.57 3.28
C CYS A 85 -4.91 -6.98 2.89
N PHE A 86 -3.89 -6.38 3.50
CA PHE A 86 -2.49 -6.81 3.37
C PHE A 86 -1.63 -6.39 4.57
N SER A 87 -0.43 -6.96 4.69
CA SER A 87 0.57 -6.54 5.68
C SER A 87 1.98 -6.62 5.10
N SER A 88 2.73 -5.51 5.16
CA SER A 88 4.11 -5.38 4.67
C SER A 88 4.89 -4.37 5.51
N LEU A 89 6.21 -4.55 5.61
CA LEU A 89 7.15 -3.58 6.17
C LEU A 89 7.85 -2.77 5.07
N ASP A 90 7.16 -2.54 3.95
CA ASP A 90 7.67 -1.76 2.82
C ASP A 90 8.95 -2.42 2.24
N ILE A 91 10.00 -1.64 1.95
CA ILE A 91 11.30 -2.14 1.46
C ILE A 91 11.92 -3.22 2.35
N PHE A 92 11.56 -3.30 3.64
CA PHE A 92 12.06 -4.31 4.58
C PHE A 92 11.38 -5.68 4.41
N GLY A 93 10.35 -5.78 3.56
CA GLY A 93 9.73 -7.04 3.14
C GLY A 93 8.61 -7.51 4.06
N LEU A 94 8.44 -8.84 4.15
CA LEU A 94 7.32 -9.44 4.88
C LEU A 94 7.47 -9.28 6.41
N PRO A 95 6.40 -8.94 7.15
CA PRO A 95 6.48 -8.76 8.60
C PRO A 95 6.63 -10.12 9.31
N PRO A 96 7.71 -10.35 10.07
CA PRO A 96 8.04 -11.68 10.60
C PRO A 96 7.09 -12.17 11.70
N ARG A 97 6.60 -11.29 12.59
CA ARG A 97 5.68 -11.70 13.67
C ARG A 97 4.30 -11.98 13.11
N PHE A 98 3.82 -11.17 12.17
CA PHE A 98 2.57 -11.46 11.44
C PHE A 98 2.64 -12.83 10.76
N ARG A 99 3.73 -13.10 10.04
CA ARG A 99 3.93 -14.42 9.42
C ARG A 99 3.94 -15.54 10.43
N ALA A 100 4.66 -15.40 11.54
CA ALA A 100 4.69 -16.41 12.59
C ALA A 100 3.29 -16.67 13.17
N ALA A 101 2.51 -15.62 13.43
CA ALA A 101 1.15 -15.73 13.94
C ALA A 101 0.19 -16.44 12.96
N ALA A 102 0.30 -16.11 11.66
CA ALA A 102 -0.52 -16.72 10.62
C ALA A 102 -0.09 -18.17 10.30
N GLU A 103 1.21 -18.45 10.21
CA GLU A 103 1.74 -19.78 9.87
C GLU A 103 1.56 -20.81 11.01
N SER A 104 1.52 -20.35 12.25
CA SER A 104 1.24 -21.20 13.42
C SER A 104 -0.25 -21.38 13.70
N GLU A 105 -1.12 -20.65 12.99
CA GLU A 105 -2.56 -20.58 13.24
C GLU A 105 -2.91 -20.21 14.68
N ALA A 106 -2.00 -19.52 15.40
CA ALA A 106 -2.16 -19.17 16.80
C ALA A 106 -3.32 -18.18 17.05
N ILE A 107 -3.61 -17.33 16.06
CA ILE A 107 -4.71 -16.37 16.09
C ILE A 107 -5.44 -16.38 14.73
N PRO A 108 -6.78 -16.21 14.70
CA PRO A 108 -7.52 -16.12 13.44
C PRO A 108 -7.06 -14.92 12.59
N VAL A 109 -6.73 -15.19 11.33
CA VAL A 109 -6.39 -14.18 10.33
C VAL A 109 -7.42 -14.23 9.20
N ARG A 110 -8.07 -13.09 8.95
CA ARG A 110 -9.12 -12.94 7.94
C ARG A 110 -8.65 -11.98 6.85
N ASP A 111 -8.51 -12.50 5.64
CA ASP A 111 -8.17 -11.72 4.45
C ASP A 111 -9.42 -11.07 3.86
N TRP A 112 -9.39 -9.74 3.76
CA TRP A 112 -10.47 -8.91 3.23
C TRP A 112 -10.11 -8.34 1.86
N THR A 113 -11.09 -8.23 0.96
CA THR A 113 -10.92 -7.35 -0.20
C THR A 113 -11.02 -5.91 0.28
N ALA A 114 -10.33 -4.99 -0.40
CA ALA A 114 -10.35 -3.60 0.02
C ALA A 114 -11.75 -3.03 -0.13
N LEU A 115 -12.44 -3.33 -1.24
CA LEU A 115 -13.81 -2.88 -1.43
C LEU A 115 -14.77 -3.41 -0.35
N ALA A 116 -14.73 -4.70 -0.03
CA ALA A 116 -15.63 -5.26 0.98
C ALA A 116 -15.40 -4.63 2.36
N MET A 117 -14.14 -4.39 2.75
CA MET A 117 -13.82 -3.71 4.01
C MET A 117 -14.34 -2.27 4.01
N ILE A 118 -14.13 -1.52 2.92
CA ILE A 118 -14.61 -0.14 2.77
C ILE A 118 -16.14 -0.10 2.92
N GLN A 119 -16.87 -0.99 2.25
CA GLN A 119 -18.33 -1.03 2.31
C GLN A 119 -18.83 -1.49 3.68
N ALA A 120 -18.13 -2.39 4.36
CA ALA A 120 -18.46 -2.76 5.74
C ALA A 120 -18.28 -1.59 6.72
N LEU A 121 -17.19 -0.82 6.59
CA LEU A 121 -16.95 0.38 7.40
C LEU A 121 -18.02 1.45 7.10
N ARG A 122 -18.39 1.63 5.84
CA ARG A 122 -19.45 2.57 5.44
C ARG A 122 -20.83 2.15 5.90
N ALA A 123 -21.16 0.86 5.86
CA ALA A 123 -22.40 0.35 6.45
C ALA A 123 -22.49 0.73 7.93
N ALA A 124 -21.39 0.64 8.67
CA ALA A 124 -21.32 1.10 10.06
C ALA A 124 -21.48 2.62 10.16
N GLN A 125 -20.73 3.39 9.37
CA GLN A 125 -20.74 4.86 9.35
C GLN A 125 -22.12 5.44 9.00
N GLN A 126 -22.84 4.82 8.06
CA GLN A 126 -24.14 5.28 7.58
C GLN A 126 -25.32 4.67 8.34
N ASN A 127 -25.04 3.90 9.40
CA ASN A 127 -26.04 3.20 10.21
C ASN A 127 -26.97 2.29 9.38
N LEU A 128 -26.38 1.55 8.44
CA LEU A 128 -27.07 0.58 7.59
C LEU A 128 -26.83 -0.86 8.09
N PRO A 129 -27.78 -1.78 7.87
CA PRO A 129 -27.63 -3.19 8.26
C PRO A 129 -26.63 -3.95 7.37
N SER A 130 -26.39 -3.45 6.16
CA SER A 130 -25.44 -4.00 5.19
C SER A 130 -25.15 -2.96 4.10
N MET A 131 -24.11 -3.19 3.32
CA MET A 131 -23.87 -2.45 2.07
C MET A 131 -23.65 -3.38 0.87
N PRO A 132 -24.13 -2.98 -0.32
CA PRO A 132 -23.81 -3.65 -1.56
C PRO A 132 -22.36 -3.41 -2.00
N PHE A 133 -21.76 -4.37 -2.70
CA PHE A 133 -20.46 -4.26 -3.33
C PHE A 133 -20.33 -5.19 -4.56
N GLN A 134 -19.49 -4.80 -5.52
CA GLN A 134 -19.15 -5.64 -6.68
C GLN A 134 -18.42 -6.90 -6.21
N LEU A 135 -18.85 -8.06 -6.70
CA LEU A 135 -18.29 -9.35 -6.31
C LEU A 135 -16.83 -9.49 -6.76
N PRO A 136 -15.95 -10.09 -5.96
CA PRO A 136 -14.57 -10.34 -6.36
C PRO A 136 -14.51 -11.56 -7.29
N GLU A 137 -15.11 -11.43 -8.46
CA GLU A 137 -15.34 -12.53 -9.40
C GLU A 137 -14.07 -13.27 -9.75
N GLY A 138 -14.19 -14.59 -9.81
CA GLY A 138 -13.09 -15.50 -10.10
C GLY A 138 -12.09 -15.71 -8.96
N SER A 139 -12.29 -15.09 -7.80
CA SER A 139 -11.45 -15.31 -6.61
C SER A 139 -12.18 -16.10 -5.52
N ASP A 140 -11.43 -16.70 -4.61
CA ASP A 140 -11.97 -17.39 -3.43
C ASP A 140 -12.44 -16.40 -2.34
N MET A 141 -12.31 -15.09 -2.59
CA MET A 141 -12.37 -14.09 -1.53
C MET A 141 -13.75 -13.88 -0.95
N LEU A 142 -14.81 -14.00 -1.74
CA LEU A 142 -16.17 -13.89 -1.22
C LEU A 142 -16.41 -14.86 -0.07
N SER A 143 -15.96 -16.12 -0.20
CA SER A 143 -16.12 -17.16 0.81
C SER A 143 -15.32 -16.92 2.10
N ARG A 144 -14.29 -16.07 2.02
CA ARG A 144 -13.40 -15.71 3.14
C ARG A 144 -13.89 -14.48 3.90
N LEU A 145 -14.79 -13.69 3.31
CA LEU A 145 -15.30 -12.46 3.89
C LEU A 145 -16.33 -12.75 5.01
N PRO A 146 -16.12 -12.25 6.25
CA PRO A 146 -17.00 -12.53 7.38
C PRO A 146 -18.42 -12.01 7.18
N GLY A 147 -19.37 -12.94 7.00
CA GLY A 147 -20.79 -12.64 6.86
C GLY A 147 -21.18 -12.02 5.52
N ALA A 148 -20.28 -12.01 4.53
CA ALA A 148 -20.63 -11.61 3.17
C ALA A 148 -21.56 -12.66 2.53
N SER A 149 -22.47 -12.20 1.68
CA SER A 149 -23.31 -13.06 0.85
C SER A 149 -23.47 -12.48 -0.54
N ALA A 150 -23.47 -13.33 -1.57
CA ALA A 150 -23.95 -12.96 -2.90
C ALA A 150 -25.46 -13.22 -2.97
N MET A 151 -26.21 -12.28 -3.52
CA MET A 151 -27.61 -12.45 -3.88
C MET A 151 -27.99 -11.52 -5.03
N PRO A 152 -29.06 -11.84 -5.78
CA PRO A 152 -29.56 -10.94 -6.82
C PRO A 152 -29.94 -9.58 -6.21
N ASP A 153 -29.43 -8.50 -6.82
CA ASP A 153 -29.83 -7.15 -6.47
C ASP A 153 -31.35 -7.00 -6.67
N PRO A 154 -32.10 -6.48 -5.69
CA PRO A 154 -33.56 -6.42 -5.77
C PRO A 154 -34.10 -5.47 -6.84
N ILE A 155 -33.25 -4.63 -7.46
CA ILE A 155 -33.62 -3.66 -8.49
C ILE A 155 -33.18 -4.17 -9.88
N ALA A 156 -31.90 -4.49 -10.03
CA ALA A 156 -31.29 -4.90 -11.31
C ALA A 156 -31.43 -6.40 -11.59
N GLY A 157 -31.61 -7.24 -10.56
CA GLY A 157 -31.67 -8.70 -10.67
C GLY A 157 -30.32 -9.38 -10.95
N THR A 158 -29.25 -8.61 -11.12
CA THR A 158 -27.87 -9.13 -11.25
C THR A 158 -27.27 -9.43 -9.89
N ASP A 159 -26.44 -10.47 -9.79
CA ASP A 159 -25.81 -10.85 -8.53
C ASP A 159 -24.88 -9.75 -8.00
N MET A 160 -25.00 -9.47 -6.70
CA MET A 160 -24.18 -8.48 -6.00
C MET A 160 -23.81 -8.99 -4.62
N GLY A 161 -22.65 -8.56 -4.12
CA GLY A 161 -22.21 -8.86 -2.77
C GLY A 161 -22.91 -7.94 -1.76
N PHE A 162 -23.30 -8.49 -0.62
CA PHE A 162 -23.78 -7.74 0.53
C PHE A 162 -22.90 -8.04 1.74
N ILE A 163 -22.42 -6.99 2.41
CA ILE A 163 -21.52 -7.12 3.56
C ILE A 163 -22.12 -6.43 4.79
N PRO A 164 -22.11 -7.07 5.98
CA PRO A 164 -22.57 -6.44 7.21
C PRO A 164 -21.59 -5.35 7.69
N PRO A 165 -22.06 -4.44 8.55
CA PRO A 165 -21.24 -3.37 9.11
C PRO A 165 -20.08 -3.86 9.98
N LEU A 166 -18.88 -3.36 9.68
CA LEU A 166 -17.67 -3.53 10.47
C LEU A 166 -17.55 -2.36 11.47
N ARG A 167 -17.89 -2.61 12.74
CA ARG A 167 -17.85 -1.60 13.81
C ARG A 167 -16.57 -1.70 14.64
N LEU A 168 -15.96 -0.56 14.92
CA LEU A 168 -14.76 -0.47 15.74
C LEU A 168 -15.11 0.07 17.13
N ASP A 169 -14.50 -0.49 18.17
CA ASP A 169 -14.62 0.03 19.52
C ASP A 169 -13.66 1.22 19.74
N ALA A 170 -12.46 1.15 19.16
CA ALA A 170 -11.51 2.25 19.13
C ALA A 170 -10.86 2.39 17.75
N PHE A 171 -10.63 3.63 17.32
CA PHE A 171 -9.79 4.00 16.19
C PHE A 171 -8.70 4.96 16.67
N VAL A 172 -7.45 4.61 16.41
CA VAL A 172 -6.28 5.42 16.78
C VAL A 172 -5.62 5.99 15.54
N VAL A 173 -5.25 7.27 15.56
CA VAL A 173 -4.62 7.94 14.40
C VAL A 173 -3.67 9.04 14.87
N HIS A 174 -2.63 9.29 14.06
CA HIS A 174 -1.79 10.46 14.22
C HIS A 174 -2.09 11.49 13.12
N ALA A 175 -2.10 12.76 13.49
CA ALA A 175 -2.45 13.84 12.61
C ALA A 175 -1.56 15.07 12.85
N GLN A 176 -1.56 15.99 11.92
CA GLN A 176 -0.67 17.15 11.99
C GLN A 176 -1.07 18.09 13.10
N ARG A 177 -2.34 18.53 13.11
CA ARG A 177 -2.80 19.59 14.00
C ARG A 177 -4.18 19.32 14.53
N ALA A 178 -4.45 19.75 15.75
CA ALA A 178 -5.79 19.97 16.24
C ALA A 178 -5.99 21.45 16.57
N ASP A 179 -7.21 21.97 16.46
CA ASP A 179 -7.54 23.24 17.09
C ASP A 179 -7.97 23.05 18.55
N GLU A 180 -8.01 24.14 19.33
CA GLU A 180 -8.47 24.13 20.73
C GLU A 180 -9.93 23.64 20.92
N ASN A 181 -10.72 23.61 19.84
CA ASN A 181 -12.08 23.05 19.84
C ASN A 181 -12.11 21.54 19.57
N GLY A 182 -10.98 20.95 19.20
CA GLY A 182 -10.81 19.53 18.90
C GLY A 182 -11.14 19.12 17.47
N ASN A 183 -11.17 20.06 16.53
CA ASN A 183 -11.14 19.72 15.10
C ASN A 183 -9.72 19.30 14.71
N VAL A 184 -9.58 18.21 13.96
CA VAL A 184 -8.28 17.60 13.64
C VAL A 184 -8.01 17.72 12.15
N GLN A 185 -6.90 18.34 11.81
CA GLN A 185 -6.40 18.49 10.44
C GLN A 185 -5.51 17.31 10.05
N VAL A 186 -5.84 16.72 8.91
CA VAL A 186 -5.08 15.66 8.25
C VAL A 186 -4.58 16.17 6.90
N ILE A 187 -3.28 16.03 6.67
CA ILE A 187 -2.59 16.37 5.41
C ILE A 187 -1.93 15.09 4.87
N GLY A 188 -1.97 14.91 3.55
CA GLY A 188 -1.41 13.74 2.87
C GLY A 188 -2.41 12.58 2.75
N PRO A 189 -1.92 11.36 2.52
CA PRO A 189 -2.76 10.22 2.17
C PRO A 189 -3.61 9.80 3.36
N ARG A 190 -4.93 9.69 3.18
CA ARG A 190 -5.87 9.36 4.27
C ARG A 190 -6.11 7.87 4.47
N ALA A 191 -5.70 7.02 3.54
CA ALA A 191 -6.04 5.60 3.55
C ALA A 191 -7.55 5.40 3.87
N LEU A 192 -7.90 4.64 4.90
CA LEU A 192 -9.30 4.45 5.35
C LEU A 192 -9.65 5.28 6.59
N ASP A 193 -8.85 6.29 6.97
CA ASP A 193 -8.97 7.01 8.24
C ASP A 193 -10.40 7.51 8.51
N PHE A 194 -11.06 8.05 7.48
CA PHE A 194 -12.37 8.69 7.64
C PHE A 194 -13.50 7.66 7.71
N ALA A 195 -13.44 6.59 6.90
CA ALA A 195 -14.33 5.45 7.01
C ALA A 195 -14.20 4.78 8.40
N MET A 196 -12.98 4.58 8.89
CA MET A 196 -12.73 4.02 10.22
C MET A 196 -13.19 4.94 11.34
N ALA A 197 -12.94 6.25 11.25
CA ALA A 197 -13.43 7.22 12.23
C ALA A 197 -14.98 7.25 12.30
N GLY A 198 -15.63 7.10 11.14
CA GLY A 198 -17.09 6.98 11.03
C GLY A 198 -17.64 5.67 11.62
N ALA A 199 -16.91 4.58 11.48
CA ALA A 199 -17.27 3.26 12.01
C ALA A 199 -16.89 3.05 13.49
N ALA A 200 -16.12 3.97 14.08
CA ALA A 200 -15.56 3.83 15.42
C ALA A 200 -16.39 4.51 16.51
N ARG A 201 -16.53 3.80 17.64
CA ARG A 201 -17.12 4.35 18.86
C ARG A 201 -16.23 5.42 19.49
N LYS A 202 -14.93 5.13 19.65
CA LYS A 202 -13.91 6.06 20.16
C LYS A 202 -12.94 6.42 19.05
N VAL A 203 -12.69 7.71 18.83
CA VAL A 203 -11.64 8.21 17.92
C VAL A 203 -10.60 8.93 18.78
N LEU A 204 -9.41 8.34 18.86
CA LEU A 204 -8.32 8.75 19.74
C LEU A 204 -7.17 9.28 18.87
N VAL A 205 -6.81 10.54 19.06
CA VAL A 205 -5.92 11.25 18.14
C VAL A 205 -4.68 11.74 18.87
N THR A 206 -3.50 11.48 18.30
CA THR A 206 -2.27 12.22 18.66
C THR A 206 -1.98 13.27 17.61
N VAL A 207 -1.51 14.45 18.02
CA VAL A 207 -1.18 15.54 17.09
C VAL A 207 0.20 16.15 17.34
N GLU A 208 0.84 16.67 16.29
CA GLU A 208 2.11 17.40 16.41
C GLU A 208 1.92 18.75 17.09
N GLU A 209 0.83 19.47 16.78
CA GLU A 209 0.55 20.79 17.35
C GLU A 209 -0.94 20.97 17.71
N ILE A 210 -1.21 21.71 18.78
CA ILE A 210 -2.53 22.29 19.07
C ILE A 210 -2.46 23.77 18.73
N VAL A 211 -3.41 24.25 17.91
CA VAL A 211 -3.45 25.62 17.41
C VAL A 211 -4.74 26.34 17.83
N PRO A 212 -4.78 27.68 17.83
CA PRO A 212 -6.01 28.43 18.09
C PRO A 212 -7.12 28.09 17.10
N VAL A 213 -8.37 28.27 17.52
CA VAL A 213 -9.53 28.14 16.64
C VAL A 213 -9.39 29.04 15.41
N GLY A 214 -9.59 28.48 14.21
CA GLY A 214 -9.43 29.19 12.94
C GLY A 214 -8.02 29.16 12.36
N ALA A 215 -7.02 28.61 13.08
CA ALA A 215 -5.63 28.52 12.62
C ALA A 215 -5.28 27.22 11.88
N LEU A 216 -6.24 26.30 11.69
CA LEU A 216 -6.03 25.13 10.84
C LEU A 216 -5.76 25.57 9.40
N ARG A 217 -4.76 24.97 8.75
CA ARG A 217 -4.30 25.32 7.41
C ARG A 217 -5.43 25.26 6.37
N GLN A 218 -5.44 26.22 5.44
CA GLN A 218 -6.41 26.31 4.35
C GLN A 218 -5.71 26.41 2.98
N ASP A 219 -4.99 25.37 2.55
CA ASP A 219 -4.37 25.34 1.21
C ASP A 219 -5.14 24.48 0.19
N GLY A 220 -6.25 23.87 0.61
CA GLY A 220 -7.20 23.15 -0.23
C GLY A 220 -6.92 21.65 -0.34
N ARG A 221 -5.80 21.16 0.19
CA ARG A 221 -5.42 19.73 0.14
C ARG A 221 -5.59 19.02 1.48
N GLN A 222 -5.84 19.78 2.55
CA GLN A 222 -6.12 19.22 3.87
C GLN A 222 -7.55 18.65 3.96
N SER A 223 -7.73 17.66 4.83
CA SER A 223 -9.03 17.20 5.31
C SER A 223 -9.17 17.46 6.81
N VAL A 224 -10.40 17.59 7.30
CA VAL A 224 -10.67 17.86 8.72
C VAL A 224 -11.65 16.85 9.28
N LEU A 225 -11.25 16.15 10.35
CA LEU A 225 -12.18 15.45 11.23
C LEU A 225 -12.76 16.48 12.19
N THR A 226 -14.08 16.64 12.18
CA THR A 226 -14.74 17.62 13.03
C THR A 226 -14.80 17.12 14.47
N ARG A 227 -14.79 18.05 15.43
CA ARG A 227 -14.74 17.72 16.87
C ARG A 227 -15.80 16.75 17.38
N ASN A 228 -16.95 16.64 16.72
CA ASN A 228 -18.00 15.69 17.08
C ASN A 228 -17.67 14.24 16.68
N GLN A 229 -16.68 14.02 15.82
CA GLN A 229 -16.19 12.68 15.47
C GLN A 229 -15.12 12.20 16.45
N VAL A 230 -14.38 13.14 17.05
CA VAL A 230 -13.20 12.91 17.89
C VAL A 230 -13.61 12.72 19.36
N SER A 231 -13.06 11.70 20.01
CA SER A 231 -13.33 11.41 21.42
C SER A 231 -12.28 12.02 22.34
N ALA A 232 -11.00 11.90 21.99
CA ALA A 232 -9.91 12.45 22.79
C ALA A 232 -8.68 12.78 21.93
N ILE A 233 -7.90 13.76 22.38
CA ILE A 233 -6.72 14.29 21.70
C ILE A 233 -5.56 14.39 22.69
N ALA A 234 -4.36 13.99 22.27
CA ALA A 234 -3.13 14.27 22.98
C ALA A 234 -2.13 15.02 22.09
N LEU A 235 -1.52 16.07 22.64
CA LEU A 235 -0.37 16.73 22.04
C LEU A 235 0.84 15.79 22.17
N MET A 236 1.35 15.31 21.04
CA MET A 236 2.53 14.48 20.97
C MET A 236 3.38 14.83 19.73
N PRO A 237 4.25 15.85 19.83
CA PRO A 237 5.24 16.13 18.79
C PRO A 237 6.18 14.94 18.59
N GLY A 238 6.39 14.53 17.35
CA GLY A 238 7.11 13.29 17.01
C GLY A 238 6.29 12.01 17.23
N GLY A 239 4.96 12.12 17.35
CA GLY A 239 4.08 11.00 17.68
C GLY A 239 4.05 9.87 16.66
N ALA A 240 4.43 10.16 15.40
CA ALA A 240 4.55 9.16 14.36
C ALA A 240 5.96 8.57 14.20
N TRP A 241 7.01 9.18 14.76
CA TRP A 241 8.38 8.71 14.55
C TRP A 241 8.52 7.22 14.97
N PRO A 242 9.21 6.38 14.16
CA PRO A 242 10.02 6.72 12.99
C PRO A 242 9.27 6.79 11.65
N ALA A 243 7.94 6.65 11.64
CA ALA A 243 7.12 6.98 10.47
C ALA A 243 7.10 8.51 10.23
N SER A 244 6.65 8.96 9.06
CA SER A 244 6.56 10.38 8.71
C SER A 244 5.33 11.07 9.33
N CYS A 245 5.43 12.38 9.48
CA CYS A 245 4.29 13.28 9.65
C CYS A 245 4.59 14.57 8.88
N LEU A 246 4.22 14.63 7.60
CA LEU A 246 4.46 15.82 6.78
C LEU A 246 3.55 16.97 7.19
N PRO A 247 4.01 18.23 7.15
CA PRO A 247 5.35 18.70 6.72
C PRO A 247 6.38 18.77 7.86
N PHE A 248 6.14 18.13 9.00
CA PHE A 248 7.01 18.20 10.18
C PHE A 248 8.30 17.40 10.00
N TYR A 249 8.21 16.15 9.54
CA TYR A 249 9.35 15.27 9.29
C TYR A 249 9.00 14.11 8.35
N VAL A 250 10.01 13.63 7.63
CA VAL A 250 9.95 12.42 6.79
C VAL A 250 10.22 11.16 7.61
N THR A 251 9.96 9.99 7.02
CA THR A 251 10.26 8.67 7.59
C THR A 251 11.75 8.50 7.89
N ASP A 252 12.07 7.97 9.06
CA ASP A 252 13.43 7.60 9.46
C ASP A 252 13.71 6.13 9.09
N TYR A 253 14.03 5.88 7.83
CA TYR A 253 14.31 4.53 7.36
C TYR A 253 15.54 3.89 8.03
N GLN A 254 16.48 4.69 8.52
CA GLN A 254 17.62 4.18 9.27
C GLN A 254 17.19 3.63 10.63
N ALA A 255 16.37 4.39 11.36
CA ALA A 255 15.83 3.94 12.64
C ALA A 255 14.94 2.71 12.47
N LEU A 256 14.10 2.67 11.42
CA LEU A 256 13.30 1.49 11.07
C LEU A 256 14.19 0.27 10.80
N SER A 257 15.24 0.42 9.98
CA SER A 257 16.19 -0.66 9.69
C SER A 257 16.85 -1.20 10.96
N GLN A 258 17.28 -0.33 11.87
CA GLN A 258 17.88 -0.71 13.14
C GLN A 258 16.88 -1.41 14.06
N ALA A 259 15.65 -0.87 14.18
CA ALA A 259 14.61 -1.44 15.03
C ALA A 259 14.17 -2.83 14.56
N LEU A 260 14.05 -3.04 13.24
CA LEU A 260 13.66 -4.33 12.67
C LEU A 260 14.79 -5.37 12.70
N ALA A 261 16.05 -4.92 12.76
CA ALA A 261 17.22 -5.80 12.92
C ALA A 261 17.52 -6.18 14.38
N ALA A 262 17.10 -5.34 15.35
CA ALA A 262 17.33 -5.57 16.77
C ALA A 262 16.47 -6.74 17.29
N ARG A 263 17.11 -7.87 17.59
CA ARG A 263 16.41 -9.07 18.10
C ARG A 263 16.30 -9.13 19.62
N GLU A 264 17.19 -8.45 20.32
CA GLU A 264 17.29 -8.50 21.79
C GLU A 264 16.55 -7.35 22.48
N THR A 265 16.23 -6.29 21.74
CA THR A 265 15.49 -5.14 22.23
C THR A 265 14.02 -5.27 21.80
N PRO A 266 13.05 -5.13 22.72
CA PRO A 266 11.64 -5.06 22.33
C PRO A 266 11.41 -3.97 21.29
N LEU A 267 10.59 -4.26 20.27
CA LEU A 267 10.25 -3.32 19.21
C LEU A 267 9.64 -2.03 19.78
N ALA A 268 8.81 -2.15 20.82
CA ALA A 268 8.28 -0.99 21.53
C ALA A 268 9.39 -0.11 22.12
N ASP A 269 10.53 -0.66 22.55
CA ASP A 269 11.64 0.15 23.07
C ASP A 269 12.51 0.71 21.95
N SER A 270 12.74 -0.06 20.88
CA SER A 270 13.47 0.37 19.68
C SER A 270 12.80 1.53 18.93
N LEU A 271 11.47 1.65 19.02
CA LEU A 271 10.69 2.73 18.40
C LEU A 271 10.44 3.91 19.35
N ARG A 272 11.16 4.01 20.47
CA ARG A 272 11.04 5.16 21.37
C ARG A 272 11.64 6.40 20.73
N LEU A 273 10.85 7.48 20.67
CA LEU A 273 11.33 8.79 20.23
C LEU A 273 12.59 9.21 21.01
N PRO A 274 13.65 9.71 20.35
CA PRO A 274 14.84 10.22 21.02
C PRO A 274 14.49 11.34 22.02
N SER A 275 15.29 11.48 23.09
CA SER A 275 15.05 12.50 24.13
C SER A 275 15.08 13.93 23.59
N ASP A 276 15.86 14.17 22.55
CA ASP A 276 16.00 15.47 21.88
C ASP A 276 14.89 15.73 20.84
N GLY A 277 13.90 14.82 20.75
CA GLY A 277 12.82 14.84 19.79
C GLY A 277 13.22 14.27 18.42
N VAL A 278 12.43 14.58 17.39
CA VAL A 278 12.68 14.11 16.03
C VAL A 278 13.99 14.69 15.49
N PRO A 279 14.90 13.89 14.92
CA PRO A 279 16.16 14.38 14.34
C PRO A 279 15.97 15.56 13.37
N LYS A 280 16.70 16.66 13.59
CA LYS A 280 16.66 17.87 12.74
C LYS A 280 16.89 17.61 11.24
N PRO A 281 17.76 16.68 10.81
CA PRO A 281 17.89 16.36 9.39
C PRO A 281 16.56 15.94 8.74
N LEU A 282 15.75 15.11 9.41
CA LEU A 282 14.46 14.65 8.90
C LEU A 282 13.45 15.81 8.79
N GLN A 283 13.47 16.72 9.75
CA GLN A 283 12.63 17.93 9.70
C GLN A 283 13.02 18.87 8.57
N ARG A 284 14.31 18.94 8.22
CA ARG A 284 14.80 19.71 7.06
C ARG A 284 14.45 19.01 5.75
N ALA A 285 14.57 17.68 5.71
CA ALA A 285 14.19 16.86 4.56
C ALA A 285 12.71 17.04 4.20
N ALA A 286 11.81 17.07 5.19
CA ALA A 286 10.38 17.32 4.97
C ALA A 286 10.03 18.69 4.36
N LYS A 287 11.00 19.62 4.37
CA LYS A 287 10.87 20.96 3.81
C LYS A 287 11.52 21.08 2.43
N VAL A 288 12.18 20.03 1.93
CA VAL A 288 12.75 20.02 0.58
C VAL A 288 11.61 20.14 -0.43
N ARG A 289 11.73 21.09 -1.34
CA ARG A 289 10.73 21.36 -2.37
C ARG A 289 10.94 20.47 -3.59
N ALA A 290 9.84 20.04 -4.21
CA ALA A 290 9.86 19.23 -5.41
C ALA A 290 10.66 19.88 -6.54
N LYS A 291 10.55 21.20 -6.73
CA LYS A 291 11.36 21.94 -7.72
C LYS A 291 12.86 21.79 -7.50
N THR A 292 13.31 21.66 -6.25
CA THR A 292 14.73 21.51 -5.92
C THR A 292 15.20 20.11 -6.24
N ALA A 293 14.46 19.08 -5.79
CA ALA A 293 14.80 17.69 -6.08
C ALA A 293 14.79 17.39 -7.59
N LEU A 294 13.80 17.92 -8.32
CA LEU A 294 13.66 17.75 -9.77
C LEU A 294 14.75 18.48 -10.59
N ALA A 295 15.34 19.54 -10.03
CA ALA A 295 16.42 20.28 -10.67
C ALA A 295 17.81 19.70 -10.34
N MET A 296 17.91 18.65 -9.52
CA MET A 296 19.20 18.06 -9.20
C MET A 296 19.83 17.43 -10.43
N PRO A 297 21.15 17.59 -10.61
CA PRO A 297 21.83 16.96 -11.72
C PRO A 297 21.70 15.44 -11.62
N ALA A 298 21.62 14.81 -12.78
CA ALA A 298 21.72 13.37 -12.93
C ALA A 298 22.92 12.82 -12.13
N LEU A 299 22.70 11.79 -11.30
CA LEU A 299 23.83 10.99 -10.81
C LEU A 299 24.46 10.32 -12.02
N ALA A 300 25.75 10.54 -12.25
CA ALA A 300 26.45 9.90 -13.35
C ALA A 300 26.61 8.41 -13.03
N HIS A 301 25.86 7.57 -13.73
CA HIS A 301 26.12 6.13 -13.80
C HIS A 301 26.88 5.83 -15.09
N ASP A 302 27.94 5.02 -15.01
CA ASP A 302 28.65 4.55 -16.19
C ASP A 302 27.69 3.80 -17.13
N ALA A 303 27.99 3.84 -18.43
CA ALA A 303 27.20 3.17 -19.45
C ALA A 303 27.37 1.64 -19.39
N GLU A 304 26.79 1.02 -18.35
CA GLU A 304 26.61 -0.42 -18.28
C GLU A 304 25.45 -0.85 -19.18
N LYS A 305 25.56 -2.07 -19.73
CA LYS A 305 24.47 -2.74 -20.45
C LYS A 305 23.20 -2.71 -19.60
N ALA A 306 22.04 -2.62 -20.25
CA ALA A 306 20.76 -2.65 -19.56
C ALA A 306 20.63 -3.95 -18.75
N SER A 307 20.33 -3.80 -17.46
CA SER A 307 20.03 -4.92 -16.57
C SER A 307 18.62 -5.45 -16.81
N ILE A 308 18.33 -6.67 -16.35
CA ILE A 308 17.01 -7.29 -16.56
C ILE A 308 15.88 -6.49 -15.90
N ASP A 309 16.13 -5.93 -14.71
CA ASP A 309 15.15 -5.08 -14.02
C ASP A 309 14.85 -3.78 -14.78
N GLU A 310 15.84 -3.18 -15.46
CA GLU A 310 15.66 -2.02 -16.32
C GLU A 310 14.87 -2.35 -17.58
N ILE A 311 15.16 -3.51 -18.20
CA ILE A 311 14.44 -3.99 -19.39
C ILE A 311 12.97 -4.21 -19.05
N ILE A 312 12.69 -4.88 -17.93
CA ILE A 312 11.30 -5.11 -17.48
C ILE A 312 10.61 -3.79 -17.15
N ALA A 313 11.26 -2.89 -16.39
CA ALA A 313 10.67 -1.60 -16.03
C ALA A 313 10.28 -0.77 -17.26
N ALA A 314 11.18 -0.69 -18.24
CA ALA A 314 10.94 0.02 -19.50
C ALA A 314 9.88 -0.68 -20.36
N ARG A 315 9.86 -2.01 -20.39
CA ARG A 315 8.85 -2.77 -21.13
C ARG A 315 7.45 -2.58 -20.53
N ILE A 316 7.33 -2.59 -19.21
CA ILE A 316 6.06 -2.27 -18.53
C ILE A 316 5.67 -0.82 -18.79
N ALA A 317 6.62 0.12 -18.75
CA ALA A 317 6.36 1.52 -19.05
C ALA A 317 5.78 1.74 -20.45
N ALA A 318 6.15 0.91 -21.42
CA ALA A 318 5.64 0.97 -22.80
C ALA A 318 4.16 0.53 -22.95
N GLU A 319 3.56 -0.07 -21.91
CA GLU A 319 2.10 -0.34 -21.89
C GLU A 319 1.28 0.89 -21.46
N LEU A 320 1.95 1.98 -21.05
CA LEU A 320 1.31 3.19 -20.56
C LEU A 320 1.30 4.26 -21.65
N ASP A 321 0.25 5.07 -21.67
CA ASP A 321 0.03 6.15 -22.64
C ASP A 321 -0.56 7.39 -21.94
N ASN A 322 -0.77 8.47 -22.69
CA ASN A 322 -1.36 9.72 -22.16
C ASN A 322 -2.78 9.53 -21.60
N GLU A 323 -3.51 8.52 -22.05
CA GLU A 323 -4.87 8.20 -21.57
C GLU A 323 -4.85 7.27 -20.35
N SER A 324 -3.66 6.97 -19.82
CA SER A 324 -3.50 6.06 -18.70
C SER A 324 -3.77 6.75 -17.37
N PHE A 325 -4.63 6.13 -16.57
CA PHE A 325 -4.75 6.37 -15.14
C PHE A 325 -4.13 5.17 -14.42
N ALA A 326 -2.93 5.38 -13.89
CA ALA A 326 -2.18 4.43 -13.10
C ALA A 326 -2.47 4.53 -11.59
N SER A 327 -2.96 3.45 -11.00
CA SER A 327 -2.98 3.22 -9.56
C SER A 327 -1.67 2.54 -9.16
N ALA A 328 -0.82 3.24 -8.40
CA ALA A 328 0.41 2.66 -7.89
C ALA A 328 0.17 1.92 -6.58
N GLY A 329 0.50 0.63 -6.61
CA GLY A 329 0.49 -0.22 -5.43
C GLY A 329 1.45 0.28 -4.34
N ALA A 330 1.05 -0.06 -3.12
CA ALA A 330 1.69 0.14 -1.85
C ALA A 330 3.20 -0.21 -1.75
N VAL A 331 3.61 -1.37 -2.27
CA VAL A 331 4.98 -1.91 -2.11
C VAL A 331 5.44 -2.54 -3.43
N SER A 332 5.58 -1.72 -4.47
CA SER A 332 6.01 -2.15 -5.80
C SER A 332 7.00 -1.13 -6.41
N PRO A 333 8.27 -1.12 -5.99
CA PRO A 333 9.29 -0.25 -6.56
C PRO A 333 9.37 -0.33 -8.09
N LEU A 334 9.38 -1.53 -8.68
CA LEU A 334 9.44 -1.72 -10.13
C LEU A 334 8.27 -1.05 -10.86
N ALA A 335 7.05 -1.23 -10.34
CA ALA A 335 5.86 -0.59 -10.88
C ALA A 335 5.94 0.94 -10.79
N ASN A 336 6.38 1.48 -9.64
CA ASN A 336 6.53 2.92 -9.44
C ASN A 336 7.55 3.53 -10.40
N VAL A 337 8.63 2.81 -10.71
CA VAL A 337 9.60 3.19 -11.75
C VAL A 337 8.94 3.21 -13.12
N ALA A 338 8.18 2.17 -13.49
CA ALA A 338 7.53 2.09 -14.79
C ALA A 338 6.54 3.26 -15.02
N TYR A 339 5.68 3.56 -14.04
CA TYR A 339 4.74 4.70 -14.12
C TYR A 339 5.46 6.03 -14.33
N ARG A 340 6.47 6.30 -13.50
CA ARG A 340 7.20 7.57 -13.55
C ARG A 340 8.07 7.68 -14.80
N LEU A 341 8.64 6.58 -15.28
CA LEU A 341 9.38 6.53 -16.53
C LEU A 341 8.48 6.85 -17.71
N ALA A 342 7.29 6.25 -17.80
CA ALA A 342 6.32 6.56 -18.84
C ALA A 342 5.94 8.04 -18.85
N LYS A 343 5.52 8.58 -17.69
CA LYS A 343 5.17 10.00 -17.54
C LYS A 343 6.34 10.95 -17.81
N ALA A 344 7.56 10.55 -17.52
CA ALA A 344 8.75 11.37 -17.77
C ALA A 344 9.23 11.35 -19.23
N THR A 345 8.74 10.44 -20.07
CA THR A 345 9.27 10.21 -21.42
C THR A 345 8.23 10.39 -22.53
N HIS A 346 7.22 9.54 -22.58
CA HIS A 346 6.30 9.44 -23.72
C HIS A 346 4.82 9.63 -23.36
N ALA A 347 4.49 9.60 -22.07
CA ALA A 347 3.12 9.72 -21.57
C ALA A 347 2.94 10.88 -20.56
N PRO A 348 3.37 12.13 -20.85
CA PRO A 348 3.36 13.23 -19.87
C PRO A 348 1.98 13.58 -19.29
N ASP A 349 0.90 13.28 -20.01
CA ASP A 349 -0.47 13.62 -19.60
C ASP A 349 -1.13 12.50 -18.77
N MET A 350 -0.46 11.36 -18.59
CA MET A 350 -0.99 10.26 -17.80
C MET A 350 -1.19 10.66 -16.33
N ILE A 351 -2.21 10.11 -15.69
CA ILE A 351 -2.44 10.28 -14.25
C ILE A 351 -1.70 9.18 -13.50
N ILE A 352 -0.91 9.56 -12.51
CA ILE A 352 -0.31 8.63 -11.54
C ILE A 352 -0.91 8.95 -10.18
N ALA A 353 -1.43 7.93 -9.52
CA ALA A 353 -1.90 7.99 -8.15
C ALA A 353 -1.07 7.08 -7.25
N THR A 354 -0.61 7.57 -6.10
CA THR A 354 0.25 6.83 -5.16
C THR A 354 -0.36 6.75 -3.76
N MET A 355 0.24 5.94 -2.88
CA MET A 355 -0.24 5.73 -1.51
C MET A 355 -1.70 5.27 -1.45
N SER A 356 -2.03 4.23 -2.23
CA SER A 356 -3.39 3.73 -2.42
C SER A 356 -4.38 4.85 -2.83
N CYS A 357 -3.93 5.60 -3.85
CA CYS A 357 -4.57 6.81 -4.36
C CYS A 357 -4.78 7.94 -3.33
N GLY A 358 -3.96 7.99 -2.29
CA GLY A 358 -3.91 9.11 -1.36
C GLY A 358 -3.28 10.39 -1.94
N HIS A 359 -2.42 10.25 -2.96
CA HIS A 359 -1.91 11.37 -3.76
C HIS A 359 -2.36 11.18 -5.21
N LEU A 360 -3.12 12.14 -5.76
CA LEU A 360 -3.66 12.05 -7.11
C LEU A 360 -2.95 13.01 -8.07
N ASP A 361 -2.64 12.49 -9.25
CA ASP A 361 -1.96 13.18 -10.35
C ASP A 361 -0.65 13.85 -9.91
N ILE A 362 0.31 13.01 -9.52
CA ILE A 362 1.64 13.46 -9.12
C ILE A 362 2.53 13.78 -10.33
N ALA A 363 3.56 14.59 -10.11
CA ALA A 363 4.66 14.74 -11.06
C ALA A 363 5.51 13.45 -11.10
N PRO A 364 6.26 13.18 -12.20
CA PRO A 364 7.25 12.10 -12.24
C PRO A 364 8.50 12.46 -11.41
N SER A 365 8.33 12.39 -10.09
CA SER A 365 9.32 12.70 -9.05
C SER A 365 10.40 11.61 -8.95
N PRO A 366 11.64 11.95 -8.55
CA PRO A 366 12.66 10.96 -8.24
C PRO A 366 12.26 10.12 -7.03
N MET A 367 12.51 8.82 -7.10
CA MET A 367 12.29 7.86 -6.02
C MET A 367 13.45 7.90 -5.01
N ILE A 368 13.65 9.07 -4.39
CA ILE A 368 14.51 9.22 -3.21
C ILE A 368 13.71 8.74 -2.02
N LEU A 369 14.15 7.65 -1.38
CA LEU A 369 13.37 6.90 -0.40
C LEU A 369 12.79 7.78 0.73
N SER A 370 13.60 8.67 1.30
CA SER A 370 13.15 9.58 2.37
C SER A 370 12.32 10.77 1.88
N LEU A 371 12.36 11.11 0.58
CA LEU A 371 11.65 12.28 0.04
C LEU A 371 10.43 11.93 -0.80
N ILE A 372 10.30 10.70 -1.30
CA ILE A 372 9.28 10.32 -2.28
C ILE A 372 7.87 10.72 -1.84
N GLU A 373 7.50 10.48 -0.57
CA GLU A 373 6.22 10.89 -0.03
C GLU A 373 6.06 12.42 -0.05
N SER A 374 7.08 13.17 0.36
CA SER A 374 7.01 14.65 0.40
C SER A 374 6.92 15.27 -1.00
N LEU A 375 7.59 14.66 -1.99
CA LEU A 375 7.54 15.09 -3.38
C LEU A 375 6.17 14.81 -4.00
N ASP A 376 5.64 13.61 -3.78
CA ASP A 376 4.30 13.22 -4.21
C ASP A 376 3.25 14.11 -3.53
N CYS A 377 3.36 14.32 -2.21
CA CYS A 377 2.47 15.18 -1.43
C CYS A 377 2.47 16.64 -1.93
N GLU A 378 3.62 17.20 -2.29
CA GLU A 378 3.72 18.57 -2.80
C GLU A 378 3.11 18.71 -4.21
N THR A 379 3.43 17.75 -5.08
CA THR A 379 3.11 17.83 -6.52
C THR A 379 1.72 17.34 -6.87
N ALA A 380 1.11 16.49 -6.04
CA ALA A 380 -0.25 16.03 -6.22
C ALA A 380 -1.24 17.19 -6.37
N VAL A 381 -2.17 17.03 -7.31
CA VAL A 381 -3.29 17.97 -7.51
C VAL A 381 -4.21 17.94 -6.30
N THR A 382 -4.46 16.75 -5.73
CA THR A 382 -5.32 16.58 -4.55
C THR A 382 -4.85 15.42 -3.67
N HIS A 383 -5.24 15.46 -2.39
CA HIS A 383 -5.05 14.37 -1.43
C HIS A 383 -6.38 13.71 -1.11
N ALA A 384 -6.41 12.38 -1.11
CA ALA A 384 -7.65 11.62 -0.95
C ALA A 384 -7.52 10.48 0.07
N GLY A 385 -8.66 9.89 0.44
CA GLY A 385 -8.73 8.60 1.10
C GLY A 385 -8.88 7.50 0.08
N GLY A 386 -8.40 6.31 0.42
CA GLY A 386 -8.60 5.12 -0.41
C GLY A 386 -10.07 4.77 -0.56
N ASP A 387 -10.88 5.02 0.47
CA ASP A 387 -12.33 4.89 0.39
C ASP A 387 -12.95 5.85 -0.63
N ASP A 388 -12.51 7.11 -0.64
CA ASP A 388 -12.98 8.10 -1.63
C ASP A 388 -12.60 7.67 -3.04
N THR A 389 -11.35 7.28 -3.27
CA THR A 389 -10.88 6.92 -4.61
C THR A 389 -11.45 5.61 -5.09
N TYR A 390 -11.76 4.67 -4.19
CA TYR A 390 -12.51 3.47 -4.55
C TYR A 390 -13.88 3.84 -5.11
N SER A 391 -14.62 4.72 -4.44
CA SER A 391 -15.93 5.19 -4.91
C SER A 391 -15.86 6.01 -6.18
N THR A 392 -14.87 6.90 -6.30
CA THR A 392 -14.82 7.87 -7.39
C THR A 392 -14.20 7.27 -8.65
N TYR A 393 -13.18 6.43 -8.53
CA TYR A 393 -12.38 5.97 -9.67
C TYR A 393 -12.36 4.45 -9.85
N TYR A 394 -12.17 3.67 -8.77
CA TYR A 394 -11.96 2.22 -8.92
C TYR A 394 -13.26 1.54 -9.31
N GLN A 395 -14.32 1.68 -8.51
CA GLN A 395 -15.61 1.03 -8.78
C GLN A 395 -16.26 1.55 -10.06
N ALA A 396 -16.04 2.83 -10.39
CA ALA A 396 -16.47 3.42 -11.66
C ALA A 396 -15.68 2.85 -12.87
N GLY A 397 -14.60 2.11 -12.63
CA GLY A 397 -13.71 1.56 -13.63
C GLY A 397 -12.95 2.62 -14.42
N ALA A 398 -12.68 3.77 -13.82
CA ALA A 398 -11.93 4.86 -14.46
C ALA A 398 -10.41 4.62 -14.46
N VAL A 399 -9.91 3.79 -13.53
CA VAL A 399 -8.50 3.43 -13.49
C VAL A 399 -8.17 2.46 -14.62
N THR A 400 -7.14 2.78 -15.41
CA THR A 400 -6.77 1.96 -16.55
C THR A 400 -5.75 0.90 -16.16
N HIS A 401 -4.73 1.24 -15.38
CA HIS A 401 -3.63 0.34 -15.07
C HIS A 401 -3.39 0.22 -13.58
N GLU A 402 -3.24 -1.01 -13.10
CA GLU A 402 -2.54 -1.30 -11.86
C GLU A 402 -1.55 -2.44 -12.12
N ILE A 403 -0.28 -2.19 -11.76
CA ILE A 403 0.85 -3.10 -11.96
C ILE A 403 1.12 -3.76 -10.62
N VAL A 404 0.93 -5.07 -10.54
CA VAL A 404 0.98 -5.80 -9.28
C VAL A 404 2.05 -6.89 -9.30
N GLY A 405 2.86 -6.94 -8.25
CA GLY A 405 3.79 -8.05 -8.03
C GLY A 405 3.02 -9.28 -7.55
N ALA A 406 3.27 -10.44 -8.16
CA ALA A 406 2.62 -11.70 -7.81
C ALA A 406 3.61 -12.71 -7.23
N ALA A 407 3.18 -13.48 -6.23
CA ALA A 407 3.97 -14.58 -5.70
C ALA A 407 3.80 -15.86 -6.54
N GLN A 408 2.56 -16.19 -6.91
CA GLN A 408 2.26 -17.24 -7.88
C GLN A 408 1.22 -16.80 -8.89
N VAL A 409 1.40 -17.20 -10.14
CA VAL A 409 0.41 -17.09 -11.21
C VAL A 409 0.27 -18.47 -11.85
N ASP A 410 -0.96 -18.87 -12.18
CA ASP A 410 -1.19 -20.12 -12.90
C ASP A 410 -1.42 -19.96 -14.40
N ARG A 411 -1.55 -21.09 -15.11
CA ARG A 411 -1.76 -21.11 -16.57
C ARG A 411 -2.97 -20.30 -17.05
N ARG A 412 -3.97 -20.02 -16.19
CA ARG A 412 -5.17 -19.23 -16.51
C ARG A 412 -5.08 -17.77 -16.06
N GLY A 413 -3.91 -17.35 -15.56
CA GLY A 413 -3.70 -16.01 -15.01
C GLY A 413 -4.39 -15.79 -13.66
N ARG A 414 -4.71 -16.85 -12.91
CA ARG A 414 -5.16 -16.74 -11.51
C ARG A 414 -3.95 -16.52 -10.61
N VAL A 415 -4.11 -15.71 -9.57
CA VAL A 415 -3.00 -15.26 -8.72
C VAL A 415 -3.20 -15.70 -7.28
N ASN A 416 -2.10 -16.10 -6.63
CA ASN A 416 -2.05 -16.32 -5.19
C ASN A 416 -1.02 -15.40 -4.53
N THR A 417 -1.49 -14.56 -3.61
CA THR A 417 -0.65 -13.73 -2.73
C THR A 417 -1.03 -13.86 -1.24
N ILE A 418 -1.81 -14.89 -0.90
CA ILE A 418 -2.33 -15.11 0.45
C ILE A 418 -1.40 -16.05 1.22
N ALA A 419 -1.15 -17.23 0.67
CA ALA A 419 -0.31 -18.22 1.32
C ALA A 419 0.09 -19.37 0.40
N LEU A 420 1.22 -20.01 0.70
CA LEU A 420 1.72 -21.20 0.02
C LEU A 420 1.77 -22.39 0.97
N ARG A 421 1.56 -23.61 0.48
CA ARG A 421 1.77 -24.83 1.28
C ARG A 421 3.19 -25.36 1.12
N LYS A 422 3.84 -25.70 2.23
CA LYS A 422 5.18 -26.31 2.23
C LYS A 422 5.07 -27.80 1.86
N PRO A 423 6.00 -28.38 1.08
CA PRO A 423 6.03 -29.82 0.83
C PRO A 423 6.11 -30.67 2.11
N SER A 424 6.76 -30.14 3.14
CA SER A 424 6.87 -30.76 4.47
C SER A 424 5.59 -30.73 5.32
N GLY A 425 4.52 -30.09 4.82
CA GLY A 425 3.38 -29.68 5.63
C GLY A 425 3.56 -28.28 6.25
N GLY A 426 2.45 -27.61 6.52
CA GLY A 426 2.39 -26.23 7.02
C GLY A 426 2.28 -25.16 5.92
N LEU A 427 2.15 -23.91 6.35
CA LEU A 427 1.91 -22.74 5.52
C LEU A 427 3.16 -21.84 5.42
N ILE A 428 3.34 -21.14 4.30
CA ILE A 428 4.14 -19.91 4.17
C ILE A 428 3.14 -18.78 4.00
N ARG A 429 3.09 -17.84 4.95
CA ARG A 429 2.21 -16.69 4.85
C ARG A 429 2.82 -15.64 3.92
N LEU A 430 2.04 -15.17 2.96
CA LEU A 430 2.35 -14.07 2.03
C LEU A 430 1.73 -12.75 2.54
N PRO A 431 1.93 -11.60 1.88
CA PRO A 431 1.44 -10.30 2.38
C PRO A 431 -0.09 -10.24 2.58
N GLY A 432 -0.86 -11.04 1.84
CA GLY A 432 -2.29 -10.80 1.64
C GLY A 432 -2.55 -10.09 0.32
N GLN A 433 -3.82 -9.83 0.02
CA GLN A 433 -4.24 -9.47 -1.33
C GLN A 433 -4.24 -7.99 -1.69
N GLY A 434 -4.21 -7.08 -0.73
CA GLY A 434 -4.01 -5.64 -0.99
C GLY A 434 -5.02 -4.97 -1.93
N GLY A 435 -6.15 -5.62 -2.26
CA GLY A 435 -7.12 -5.14 -3.25
C GLY A 435 -7.06 -5.86 -4.61
N MET A 436 -6.17 -6.84 -4.80
CA MET A 436 -5.98 -7.56 -6.08
C MET A 436 -7.27 -8.13 -6.67
N ALA A 437 -8.16 -8.68 -5.84
CA ALA A 437 -9.44 -9.23 -6.28
C ALA A 437 -10.38 -8.15 -6.87
N ASP A 438 -10.28 -6.92 -6.35
CA ASP A 438 -11.06 -5.79 -6.81
C ASP A 438 -10.49 -5.25 -8.14
N VAL A 439 -9.18 -4.99 -8.18
CA VAL A 439 -8.53 -4.34 -9.34
C VAL A 439 -8.43 -5.25 -10.56
N ALA A 440 -8.28 -6.57 -10.36
CA ALA A 440 -8.35 -7.56 -11.44
C ALA A 440 -9.69 -7.52 -12.18
N ASN A 441 -10.74 -6.98 -11.56
CA ASN A 441 -12.06 -6.83 -12.17
C ASN A 441 -12.35 -5.39 -12.61
N MET A 442 -12.00 -4.41 -11.79
CA MET A 442 -12.38 -3.00 -11.99
C MET A 442 -11.48 -2.23 -12.96
N HIS A 443 -10.19 -2.58 -13.08
CA HIS A 443 -9.25 -1.81 -13.90
C HIS A 443 -9.26 -2.28 -15.35
N ARG A 444 -9.00 -1.37 -16.29
CA ARG A 444 -9.00 -1.69 -17.73
C ARG A 444 -8.01 -2.79 -18.05
N ASP A 445 -6.74 -2.61 -17.70
CA ASP A 445 -5.63 -3.48 -18.02
C ASP A 445 -4.98 -4.00 -16.73
N TYR A 446 -4.76 -5.32 -16.67
CA TYR A 446 -4.26 -6.00 -15.47
C TYR A 446 -2.83 -6.49 -15.71
N LEU A 447 -1.86 -5.76 -15.18
CA LEU A 447 -0.45 -6.03 -15.43
C LEU A 447 0.18 -6.67 -14.20
N LEU A 448 0.76 -7.85 -14.37
CA LEU A 448 1.42 -8.62 -13.33
C LEU A 448 2.91 -8.69 -13.59
N TYR A 449 3.73 -8.71 -12.55
CA TYR A 449 5.14 -9.07 -12.71
C TYR A 449 5.60 -10.08 -11.66
N ILE A 450 6.54 -10.92 -12.08
CA ILE A 450 7.21 -11.92 -11.25
C ILE A 450 8.72 -11.73 -11.47
N PRO A 451 9.44 -11.11 -10.52
CA PRO A 451 10.87 -10.82 -10.70
C PRO A 451 11.75 -12.06 -10.88
N ARG A 452 11.28 -13.23 -10.42
CA ARG A 452 11.95 -14.52 -10.61
C ARG A 452 11.01 -15.58 -11.15
N HIS A 453 11.16 -15.90 -12.42
CA HIS A 453 10.48 -16.98 -13.09
C HIS A 453 10.97 -18.33 -12.57
N SER A 454 10.05 -19.17 -12.12
CA SER A 454 10.35 -20.52 -11.65
C SER A 454 9.09 -21.38 -11.67
N VAL A 455 9.27 -22.71 -11.59
CA VAL A 455 8.15 -23.65 -11.48
C VAL A 455 7.35 -23.47 -10.18
N GLN A 456 7.90 -22.73 -9.21
CA GLN A 456 7.21 -22.37 -7.97
C GLN A 456 6.39 -21.09 -8.09
N SER A 457 6.75 -20.16 -8.99
CA SER A 457 6.04 -18.90 -9.21
C SER A 457 5.07 -18.96 -10.40
N LEU A 458 5.34 -19.81 -11.39
CA LEU A 458 4.47 -20.10 -12.52
C LEU A 458 4.00 -21.55 -12.40
N VAL A 459 2.83 -21.78 -11.81
CA VAL A 459 2.32 -23.12 -11.45
C VAL A 459 1.18 -23.56 -12.36
N ASP A 460 0.88 -24.86 -12.45
CA ASP A 460 -0.28 -25.30 -13.25
C ASP A 460 -1.63 -24.81 -12.69
N GLU A 461 -1.77 -24.83 -11.37
CA GLU A 461 -2.93 -24.32 -10.65
C GLU A 461 -2.52 -23.76 -9.29
N VAL A 462 -3.02 -22.58 -8.94
CA VAL A 462 -2.85 -22.03 -7.59
C VAL A 462 -3.81 -22.70 -6.60
N GLU A 463 -3.34 -22.93 -5.37
CA GLU A 463 -4.16 -23.51 -4.30
C GLU A 463 -5.19 -22.52 -3.73
N ILE A 464 -4.87 -21.23 -3.73
CA ILE A 464 -5.74 -20.15 -3.27
C ILE A 464 -5.81 -19.10 -4.35
N VAL A 465 -7.00 -18.82 -4.85
CA VAL A 465 -7.22 -17.78 -5.86
C VAL A 465 -7.52 -16.46 -5.16
N SER A 466 -6.50 -15.63 -4.99
CA SER A 466 -6.65 -14.28 -4.43
C SER A 466 -7.18 -13.26 -5.44
N SER A 467 -6.94 -13.48 -6.74
CA SER A 467 -7.55 -12.70 -7.83
C SER A 467 -7.51 -13.50 -9.14
N ALA A 468 -8.40 -13.16 -10.07
CA ALA A 468 -8.41 -13.77 -11.40
C ALA A 468 -9.00 -12.81 -12.44
N ARG A 469 -8.26 -12.56 -13.53
CA ARG A 469 -8.81 -11.92 -14.73
C ARG A 469 -9.38 -12.96 -15.70
N GLY A 470 -8.65 -14.05 -15.92
CA GLY A 470 -8.88 -14.95 -17.06
C GLY A 470 -10.02 -15.95 -16.95
N LEU A 471 -10.80 -15.89 -15.87
CA LEU A 471 -11.97 -16.75 -15.73
C LEU A 471 -13.17 -16.26 -16.53
N LEU A 472 -13.35 -14.94 -16.63
CA LEU A 472 -14.48 -14.32 -17.33
C LEU A 472 -14.06 -13.80 -18.71
N THR A 473 -14.89 -14.02 -19.73
CA THR A 473 -14.71 -13.39 -21.05
C THR A 473 -15.11 -11.92 -21.01
N PRO A 474 -14.66 -11.10 -21.99
CA PRO A 474 -15.16 -9.73 -22.13
C PRO A 474 -16.70 -9.63 -22.11
N GLU A 475 -17.39 -10.55 -22.79
CA GLU A 475 -18.86 -10.60 -22.88
C GLU A 475 -19.52 -10.95 -21.55
N GLU A 476 -18.85 -11.72 -20.68
CA GLU A 476 -19.31 -12.02 -19.32
C GLU A 476 -19.05 -10.85 -18.35
N ARG A 477 -17.99 -10.07 -18.61
CA ARG A 477 -17.53 -8.96 -17.74
C ARG A 477 -18.34 -7.69 -17.91
N GLU A 478 -18.66 -7.32 -19.15
CA GLU A 478 -19.36 -6.06 -19.48
C GLU A 478 -20.70 -5.91 -18.72
N PRO A 479 -21.60 -6.91 -18.68
CA PRO A 479 -22.88 -6.79 -17.98
C PRO A 479 -22.74 -6.68 -16.45
N MET A 480 -21.60 -7.11 -15.89
CA MET A 480 -21.27 -6.99 -14.46
C MET A 480 -20.63 -5.64 -14.11
N GLY A 481 -20.42 -4.76 -15.10
CA GLY A 481 -19.74 -3.49 -14.93
C GLY A 481 -18.22 -3.60 -14.80
N TYR A 482 -17.64 -4.74 -15.21
CA TYR A 482 -16.19 -4.95 -15.18
C TYR A 482 -15.52 -4.56 -16.49
N ARG A 483 -14.28 -4.09 -16.40
CA ARG A 483 -13.55 -3.62 -17.57
C ARG A 483 -12.92 -4.76 -18.36
N THR A 484 -12.79 -4.56 -19.67
CA THR A 484 -12.40 -5.58 -20.65
C THR A 484 -11.11 -5.18 -21.39
N GLY A 485 -10.00 -5.03 -20.68
CA GLY A 485 -8.69 -4.81 -21.30
C GLY A 485 -7.82 -6.07 -21.28
N GLN A 486 -6.52 -5.87 -21.44
CA GLN A 486 -5.55 -6.96 -21.50
C GLN A 486 -5.09 -7.43 -20.12
N ALA A 487 -4.49 -8.62 -20.09
CA ALA A 487 -3.73 -9.09 -18.95
C ALA A 487 -2.38 -9.63 -19.41
N LEU A 488 -1.31 -9.07 -18.82
CA LEU A 488 0.08 -9.41 -19.13
C LEU A 488 0.81 -9.85 -17.87
N VAL A 489 1.75 -10.77 -18.01
CA VAL A 489 2.65 -11.21 -16.93
C VAL A 489 4.09 -11.03 -17.37
N PHE A 490 4.81 -10.10 -16.75
CA PHE A 490 6.22 -9.81 -17.02
C PHE A 490 7.11 -10.62 -16.09
N THR A 491 8.12 -11.30 -16.63
CA THR A 491 9.08 -12.09 -15.85
C THR A 491 10.51 -11.81 -16.31
N ASP A 492 11.51 -12.26 -15.56
CA ASP A 492 12.92 -12.21 -15.97
C ASP A 492 13.27 -13.10 -17.17
N LEU A 493 12.35 -13.93 -17.66
CA LEU A 493 12.55 -14.78 -18.84
C LEU A 493 11.69 -14.40 -20.05
N CYS A 494 10.47 -13.91 -19.83
CA CYS A 494 9.50 -13.66 -20.90
C CYS A 494 8.33 -12.76 -20.46
N VAL A 495 7.53 -12.35 -21.43
CA VAL A 495 6.22 -11.71 -21.25
C VAL A 495 5.14 -12.68 -21.70
N PHE A 496 4.20 -12.98 -20.81
CA PHE A 496 2.98 -13.71 -21.14
C PHE A 496 1.85 -12.74 -21.42
N ARG A 497 0.96 -13.13 -22.34
CA ARG A 497 -0.38 -12.57 -22.52
C ARG A 497 -1.41 -13.62 -22.16
N LEU A 498 -2.44 -13.24 -21.43
CA LEU A 498 -3.62 -14.08 -21.31
C LEU A 498 -4.36 -14.09 -22.65
N ASP A 499 -4.38 -15.24 -23.30
CA ASP A 499 -5.04 -15.40 -24.58
C ASP A 499 -6.56 -15.51 -24.43
N ARG A 500 -7.30 -14.81 -25.30
CA ARG A 500 -8.76 -14.70 -25.18
C ARG A 500 -9.48 -15.96 -25.63
N THR A 501 -8.87 -16.74 -26.53
CA THR A 501 -9.50 -17.92 -27.11
C THR A 501 -9.25 -19.15 -26.25
N SER A 502 -7.98 -19.41 -25.93
CA SER A 502 -7.59 -20.54 -25.08
C SER A 502 -7.87 -20.29 -23.59
N ARG A 503 -7.96 -19.02 -23.17
CA ARG A 503 -8.02 -18.60 -21.75
C ARG A 503 -6.80 -19.04 -20.96
N GLU A 504 -5.66 -19.17 -21.63
CA GLU A 504 -4.39 -19.56 -21.04
C GLU A 504 -3.31 -18.52 -21.32
N LEU A 505 -2.28 -18.50 -20.47
CA LEU A 505 -1.10 -17.69 -20.66
C LEU A 505 -0.27 -18.23 -21.82
N ILE A 506 0.00 -17.37 -22.80
CA ILE A 506 0.89 -17.66 -23.92
C ILE A 506 2.06 -16.68 -23.93
N VAL A 507 3.23 -17.16 -24.32
CA VAL A 507 4.43 -16.32 -24.40
C VAL A 507 4.37 -15.48 -25.68
N ILE A 508 4.34 -14.16 -25.52
CA ILE A 508 4.35 -13.21 -26.63
C ILE A 508 5.74 -12.62 -26.87
N GLU A 509 6.57 -12.51 -25.84
CA GLU A 509 7.92 -11.99 -25.97
C GLU A 509 8.89 -12.74 -25.06
N THR A 510 10.14 -12.91 -25.49
CA THR A 510 11.23 -13.47 -24.69
C THR A 510 12.16 -12.36 -24.22
N MET A 511 12.76 -12.49 -23.04
CA MET A 511 13.80 -11.55 -22.61
C MET A 511 15.06 -11.76 -23.46
N PRO A 512 15.89 -10.71 -23.68
CA PRO A 512 17.03 -10.79 -24.59
C PRO A 512 17.97 -11.95 -24.28
N GLY A 513 18.23 -12.81 -25.27
CA GLY A 513 19.12 -13.97 -25.13
C GLY A 513 18.52 -15.18 -24.38
N VAL A 514 17.24 -15.15 -24.01
CA VAL A 514 16.55 -16.28 -23.37
C VAL A 514 16.00 -17.23 -24.43
N MET A 515 16.38 -18.50 -24.37
CA MET A 515 15.87 -19.54 -25.25
C MET A 515 14.49 -20.04 -24.80
N GLN A 516 13.62 -20.38 -25.76
CA GLN A 516 12.30 -20.97 -25.47
C GLN A 516 12.36 -22.21 -24.56
N GLN A 517 13.42 -23.01 -24.68
CA GLN A 517 13.59 -24.19 -23.82
C GLN A 517 13.79 -23.80 -22.35
N GLN A 518 14.51 -22.72 -22.05
CA GLN A 518 14.69 -22.25 -20.68
C GLN A 518 13.35 -21.84 -20.06
N ILE A 519 12.48 -21.20 -20.84
CA ILE A 519 11.12 -20.83 -20.40
C ILE A 519 10.29 -22.09 -20.12
N ARG A 520 10.35 -23.10 -21.01
CA ARG A 520 9.65 -24.38 -20.80
C ARG A 520 10.13 -25.11 -19.55
N ASP A 521 11.44 -25.16 -19.33
CA ASP A 521 12.04 -25.84 -18.18
C ASP A 521 11.75 -25.13 -16.85
N ALA A 522 11.53 -23.81 -16.89
CA ALA A 522 11.25 -22.98 -15.72
C ALA A 522 9.76 -22.73 -15.46
N THR A 523 8.84 -23.17 -16.33
CA THR A 523 7.39 -23.00 -16.15
C THR A 523 6.75 -24.30 -15.66
N GLY A 524 5.89 -24.22 -14.63
CA GLY A 524 5.20 -25.38 -14.04
C GLY A 524 4.01 -25.92 -14.85
N PHE A 525 3.75 -25.39 -16.05
CA PHE A 525 2.68 -25.79 -16.97
C PHE A 525 3.17 -25.81 -18.43
N ALA A 526 2.38 -26.40 -19.32
CA ALA A 526 2.72 -26.48 -20.74
C ALA A 526 2.71 -25.08 -21.39
N VAL A 527 3.87 -24.65 -21.90
CA VAL A 527 4.04 -23.31 -22.49
C VAL A 527 3.73 -23.32 -23.98
N THR A 528 2.83 -22.43 -24.40
CA THR A 528 2.58 -22.11 -25.81
C THR A 528 3.20 -20.76 -26.16
N PHE A 529 3.73 -20.64 -27.37
CA PHE A 529 4.33 -19.41 -27.89
C PHE A 529 3.42 -18.85 -28.98
N ASP A 530 3.22 -17.53 -28.95
CA ASP A 530 2.57 -16.80 -30.03
C ASP A 530 3.38 -16.96 -31.33
N ALA A 531 2.69 -16.99 -32.48
CA ALA A 531 3.35 -17.15 -33.78
C ALA A 531 4.32 -16.00 -34.08
N ASP A 532 4.02 -14.80 -33.57
CA ASP A 532 4.82 -13.59 -33.72
C ASP A 532 5.74 -13.35 -32.51
N CYS A 533 6.00 -14.39 -31.70
CA CYS A 533 6.84 -14.26 -30.52
C CYS A 533 8.26 -13.78 -30.86
N ARG A 534 8.68 -12.69 -30.23
CA ARG A 534 9.95 -12.00 -30.49
C ARG A 534 10.71 -11.67 -29.21
N GLU A 535 11.95 -11.22 -29.33
CA GLU A 535 12.66 -10.68 -28.17
C GLU A 535 12.12 -9.30 -27.77
N VAL A 536 12.09 -9.03 -26.47
CA VAL A 536 11.80 -7.70 -25.91
C VAL A 536 12.85 -6.71 -26.41
N PRO A 537 12.45 -5.56 -26.99
CA PRO A 537 13.40 -4.53 -27.41
C PRO A 537 14.19 -3.98 -26.21
N LEU A 538 15.49 -3.77 -26.41
CA LEU A 538 16.31 -3.09 -25.40
C LEU A 538 15.87 -1.62 -25.24
N PRO A 539 15.83 -1.09 -24.00
CA PRO A 539 15.54 0.31 -23.77
C PRO A 539 16.59 1.22 -24.44
N SER A 540 16.15 2.36 -24.97
CA SER A 540 17.07 3.34 -25.55
C SER A 540 18.02 3.92 -24.49
N SER A 541 19.16 4.45 -24.91
CA SER A 541 20.11 5.15 -24.03
C SER A 541 19.43 6.28 -23.25
N ASP A 542 18.51 7.00 -23.89
CA ASP A 542 17.80 8.12 -23.29
C ASP A 542 16.81 7.65 -22.22
N ALA A 543 16.08 6.57 -22.49
CA ALA A 543 15.17 5.96 -21.51
C ALA A 543 15.96 5.44 -20.28
N LEU A 544 17.11 4.80 -20.50
CA LEU A 544 18.00 4.36 -19.42
C LEU A 544 18.55 5.53 -18.62
N ALA A 545 18.94 6.63 -19.27
CA ALA A 545 19.42 7.82 -18.58
C ALA A 545 18.33 8.44 -17.70
N VAL A 546 17.09 8.53 -18.19
CA VAL A 546 15.94 9.01 -17.39
C VAL A 546 15.67 8.07 -16.23
N LEU A 547 15.61 6.76 -16.47
CA LEU A 547 15.39 5.74 -15.44
C LEU A 547 16.45 5.84 -14.34
N ARG A 548 17.73 5.74 -14.70
CA ARG A 548 18.86 5.70 -13.76
C ARG A 548 19.05 7.00 -13.01
N ASN A 549 18.88 8.15 -13.68
CA ASN A 549 19.38 9.40 -13.10
C ASN A 549 18.28 10.31 -12.58
N ARG A 550 17.04 10.14 -13.06
CA ARG A 550 15.89 10.98 -12.69
C ARG A 550 14.83 10.22 -11.93
N ILE A 551 14.51 8.99 -12.31
CA ILE A 551 13.38 8.26 -11.71
C ILE A 551 13.81 7.38 -10.54
N ASP A 552 14.83 6.53 -10.72
CA ASP A 552 15.29 5.58 -9.71
C ASP A 552 16.80 5.71 -9.44
N PRO A 553 17.25 6.89 -8.96
CA PRO A 553 18.67 7.17 -8.69
C PRO A 553 19.29 6.30 -7.60
N LEU A 554 18.47 5.62 -6.79
CA LEU A 554 18.93 4.73 -5.73
C LEU A 554 18.87 3.25 -6.15
N GLY A 555 18.31 2.94 -7.33
CA GLY A 555 18.08 1.57 -7.78
C GLY A 555 17.13 0.78 -6.88
N LEU A 556 16.09 1.41 -6.33
CA LEU A 556 15.11 0.78 -5.42
C LEU A 556 14.46 -0.45 -6.05
N ARG A 557 14.23 -0.44 -7.37
CA ARG A 557 13.66 -1.59 -8.11
C ARG A 557 14.48 -2.88 -7.93
N ARG A 558 15.80 -2.77 -7.73
CA ARG A 558 16.71 -3.93 -7.55
C ARG A 558 16.32 -4.77 -6.33
N LEU A 559 15.67 -4.17 -5.32
CA LEU A 559 15.21 -4.88 -4.12
C LEU A 559 14.32 -6.08 -4.46
N GLU A 560 13.55 -6.01 -5.55
CA GLU A 560 12.62 -7.06 -5.95
C GLU A 560 13.29 -8.23 -6.69
N PHE A 561 14.51 -8.01 -7.19
CA PHE A 561 15.26 -9.00 -7.97
C PHE A 561 16.32 -9.74 -7.15
N VAL A 562 16.76 -9.20 -6.01
CA VAL A 562 17.81 -9.80 -5.15
C VAL A 562 17.28 -10.79 -4.13
N SER A 563 18.06 -11.83 -3.83
CA SER A 563 17.63 -12.89 -2.89
C SER A 563 17.45 -12.33 -1.48
N ALA A 564 16.71 -13.04 -0.62
CA ALA A 564 16.57 -12.63 0.79
C ALA A 564 17.93 -12.49 1.50
N LYS A 565 18.96 -13.24 1.06
CA LYS A 565 20.32 -13.18 1.59
C LYS A 565 21.05 -11.90 1.19
N GLU A 566 20.87 -11.43 -0.04
CA GLU A 566 21.53 -10.24 -0.58
C GLU A 566 20.78 -8.95 -0.24
N ARG A 567 19.47 -9.05 0.00
CA ARG A 567 18.57 -7.91 0.22
C ARG A 567 19.02 -7.01 1.38
N GLY A 568 19.54 -7.58 2.47
CA GLY A 568 20.02 -6.80 3.61
C GLY A 568 21.18 -5.85 3.26
N ALA A 569 22.15 -6.33 2.47
CA ALA A 569 23.27 -5.51 2.02
C ALA A 569 22.83 -4.40 1.06
N LEU A 570 21.93 -4.73 0.13
CA LEU A 570 21.36 -3.75 -0.80
C LEU A 570 20.55 -2.67 -0.08
N ILE A 571 19.76 -3.02 0.94
CA ILE A 571 19.06 -2.03 1.77
C ILE A 571 20.08 -1.07 2.41
N ALA A 572 21.18 -1.57 2.97
CA ALA A 572 22.20 -0.71 3.59
C ALA A 572 22.85 0.25 2.57
N GLU A 573 23.15 -0.23 1.36
CA GLU A 573 23.64 0.59 0.23
C GLU A 573 22.64 1.70 -0.11
N ILE A 574 21.37 1.35 -0.30
CA ILE A 574 20.28 2.29 -0.61
C ILE A 574 20.12 3.33 0.49
N LEU A 575 20.13 2.95 1.76
CA LEU A 575 19.98 3.90 2.88
C LEU A 575 21.15 4.87 2.98
N SER A 576 22.36 4.43 2.64
CA SER A 576 23.52 5.32 2.57
C SER A 576 23.39 6.32 1.42
N ALA A 577 22.99 5.85 0.23
CA ALA A 577 22.80 6.69 -0.95
C ALA A 577 21.64 7.69 -0.75
N ASP A 578 20.53 7.25 -0.14
CA ASP A 578 19.39 8.09 0.20
C ASP A 578 19.80 9.25 1.11
N ARG A 579 20.55 8.97 2.19
CA ARG A 579 21.04 10.00 3.10
C ARG A 579 21.90 11.05 2.39
N ALA A 580 22.84 10.60 1.55
CA ALA A 580 23.69 11.50 0.77
C ALA A 580 22.85 12.39 -0.17
N MET A 581 21.87 11.82 -0.87
CA MET A 581 20.99 12.55 -1.77
C MET A 581 20.11 13.57 -1.02
N VAL A 582 19.55 13.20 0.14
CA VAL A 582 18.77 14.10 1.00
C VAL A 582 19.62 15.29 1.45
N GLU A 583 20.87 15.07 1.85
CA GLU A 583 21.78 16.13 2.26
C GLU A 583 22.09 17.09 1.11
N LEU A 584 22.31 16.57 -0.10
CA LEU A 584 22.48 17.37 -1.32
C LEU A 584 21.25 18.23 -1.61
N CYS A 585 20.04 17.67 -1.55
CA CYS A 585 18.81 18.43 -1.77
C CYS A 585 18.62 19.54 -0.71
N ILE A 586 18.91 19.25 0.57
CA ILE A 586 18.85 20.24 1.65
C ILE A 586 19.86 21.38 1.41
N ALA A 587 21.08 21.06 0.96
CA ALA A 587 22.10 22.06 0.67
C ALA A 587 21.71 22.93 -0.52
N ALA A 588 21.24 22.33 -1.62
CA ALA A 588 20.80 23.02 -2.83
C ALA A 588 19.65 24.01 -2.53
N GLN A 589 18.68 23.61 -1.71
CA GLN A 589 17.57 24.48 -1.34
C GLN A 589 18.03 25.74 -0.59
N LYS A 590 19.05 25.64 0.26
CA LYS A 590 19.60 26.80 0.98
C LYS A 590 20.27 27.79 0.04
N SER A 591 21.04 27.29 -0.93
CA SER A 591 21.73 28.13 -1.92
C SER A 591 20.73 28.94 -2.76
N HIS A 592 19.59 28.35 -3.14
CA HIS A 592 18.53 29.04 -3.87
C HIS A 592 17.74 30.07 -3.05
N ILE A 593 17.77 29.99 -1.71
CA ILE A 593 17.12 30.98 -0.83
C ILE A 593 18.08 32.15 -0.53
N ALA A 594 19.39 31.93 -0.66
CA ALA A 594 20.43 32.93 -0.42
C ALA A 594 20.78 33.76 -1.68
N SER A 595 20.38 33.31 -2.87
CA SER A 595 20.41 34.03 -4.16
C SER A 595 19.08 34.72 -4.43
#